data_AF-A0A4W5KYD4-F1
#
_entry.id   AF-A0A4W5KYD4-F1
#
_cell.length_a   1.000
_cell.length_b   1.000
_cell.length_c   1.000
_cell.angle_alpha   90.00
_cell.angle_beta   90.00
_cell.angle_gamma   90.00
#
_symmetry.space_group_name_H-M   'P 1'
#
loop_
_entity.id
_entity.type
_entity.pdbx_description
1 polymer ?
#
loop_
_entity_poly.entity_id
_entity_poly.type
_entity_poly.pdbx_seq_one_letter_code
_entity_poly.pdbx_strand_id
1 'polypeptide(L)'
;MSNIVTQILSNYPGKNSTTEQAWDYIQRTMECCGWSGRMDWHGNAVVVNSSQLLFPCSCQNVSLVEGNSSSDSGFCEALSLDWPVYDRVRTLDILVD
;
A
#
# COMPACT_ATOMS: atom_id res chain seq x y z
N MET A 1 0.77 -6.62 -19.04
CA MET A 1 1.92 -5.71 -19.22
C MET A 1 2.62 -5.59 -17.87
N SER A 2 3.90 -5.96 -17.77
CA SER A 2 4.65 -5.79 -16.52
C SER A 2 5.13 -4.33 -16.45
N ASN A 3 4.60 -3.55 -15.52
CA ASN A 3 5.08 -2.21 -15.21
C ASN A 3 6.18 -2.35 -14.14
N ILE A 4 7.22 -1.50 -14.16
CA ILE A 4 8.28 -1.49 -13.12
C ILE A 4 7.68 -1.43 -11.71
N VAL A 5 6.56 -0.71 -11.54
CA VAL A 5 5.84 -0.61 -10.27
C VAL A 5 5.33 -1.99 -9.81
N THR A 6 4.72 -2.78 -10.69
CA THR A 6 4.24 -4.13 -10.32
C THR A 6 5.37 -5.04 -9.81
N GLN A 7 6.61 -4.86 -10.30
CA GLN A 7 7.78 -5.58 -9.79
C GLN A 7 8.22 -5.08 -8.41
N ILE A 8 8.07 -3.78 -8.13
CA ILE A 8 8.33 -3.22 -6.79
C ILE A 8 7.36 -3.87 -5.79
N LEU A 9 6.06 -3.86 -6.10
CA LEU A 9 5.03 -4.42 -5.22
C LEU A 9 5.22 -5.92 -4.99
N SER A 10 5.45 -6.70 -6.05
CA SER A 10 5.60 -8.16 -5.92
C SER A 10 6.84 -8.56 -5.10
N ASN A 11 7.90 -7.75 -5.13
CA ASN A 11 9.16 -8.03 -4.46
C ASN A 11 9.36 -7.25 -3.16
N TYR A 12 8.39 -6.42 -2.73
CA TYR A 12 8.48 -5.60 -1.52
C TYR A 12 8.57 -6.51 -0.27
N PRO A 13 9.70 -6.56 0.44
CA PRO A 13 9.88 -7.45 1.59
C PRO A 13 9.54 -6.80 2.94
N GLY A 14 9.26 -5.49 2.98
CA GLY A 14 9.05 -4.74 4.22
C GLY A 14 10.30 -4.60 5.08
N LYS A 15 11.47 -4.45 4.44
CA LYS A 15 12.78 -4.28 5.08
C LYS A 15 13.34 -2.86 4.95
N ASN A 16 12.52 -1.92 4.51
CA ASN A 16 12.85 -0.49 4.48
C ASN A 16 14.05 -0.15 3.58
N SER A 17 14.20 -0.85 2.44
CA SER A 17 15.21 -0.51 1.43
C SER A 17 14.91 0.84 0.76
N THR A 18 15.88 1.43 0.05
CA THR A 18 15.68 2.72 -0.64
C THR A 18 14.50 2.71 -1.62
N THR A 19 14.31 1.60 -2.34
CA THR A 19 13.16 1.43 -3.25
C THR A 19 11.84 1.37 -2.49
N GLU A 20 11.82 0.68 -1.34
CA GLU A 20 10.65 0.62 -0.48
C GLU A 20 10.32 1.99 0.11
N GLN A 21 11.31 2.71 0.64
CA GLN A 21 11.13 4.06 1.18
C GLN A 21 10.57 5.02 0.12
N ALA A 22 11.07 4.95 -1.11
CA ALA A 22 10.56 5.75 -2.21
C ALA A 22 9.10 5.40 -2.54
N TRP A 23 8.77 4.11 -2.58
CA TRP A 23 7.40 3.65 -2.84
C TRP A 23 6.43 4.00 -1.70
N ASP A 24 6.86 3.82 -0.45
CA ASP A 24 6.12 4.16 0.76
C ASP A 24 5.86 5.66 0.85
N TYR A 25 6.84 6.48 0.47
CA TYR A 25 6.67 7.92 0.37
C TYR A 25 5.60 8.29 -0.66
N ILE A 26 5.60 7.65 -1.84
CA ILE A 26 4.58 7.87 -2.88
C ILE A 26 3.19 7.51 -2.35
N GLN A 27 3.02 6.33 -1.75
CA GLN A 27 1.71 5.87 -1.25
C GLN A 27 1.13 6.80 -0.18
N ARG A 28 1.96 7.27 0.77
CA ARG A 28 1.53 8.24 1.79
C ARG A 28 1.19 9.59 1.19
N THR A 29 2.06 10.11 0.32
CA THR A 29 1.89 11.46 -0.26
C THR A 29 0.66 11.55 -1.16
N MET A 30 0.42 10.50 -1.94
CA MET A 30 -0.71 10.44 -2.87
C MET A 30 -1.99 9.93 -2.21
N GLU A 31 -1.91 9.47 -0.96
CA GLU A 31 -2.99 8.77 -0.26
C GLU A 31 -3.61 7.69 -1.14
N CYS A 32 -2.79 6.73 -1.55
CA CYS A 32 -3.20 5.60 -2.37
C CYS A 32 -2.64 4.29 -1.83
N CYS A 33 -3.25 3.15 -2.19
CA CYS A 33 -2.72 1.83 -1.91
C CYS A 33 -2.51 1.05 -3.19
N GLY A 34 -1.27 0.70 -3.52
CA GLY A 34 -0.90 0.06 -4.78
C GLY A 34 -0.73 1.05 -5.94
N TRP A 35 -0.67 0.54 -7.18
CA TRP A 35 -0.51 1.35 -8.39
C TRP A 35 -1.87 1.66 -9.03
N SER A 36 -2.65 0.61 -9.30
CA SER A 36 -4.02 0.67 -9.80
C SER A 36 -5.04 0.51 -8.68
N GLY A 37 -4.64 -0.08 -7.55
CA GLY A 37 -5.46 -0.18 -6.34
C GLY A 37 -4.90 -1.21 -5.36
N ARG A 38 -5.57 -1.34 -4.21
CA ARG A 38 -5.09 -2.18 -3.10
C ARG A 38 -4.86 -3.65 -3.49
N MET A 39 -5.61 -4.13 -4.49
CA MET A 39 -5.51 -5.50 -5.01
C MET A 39 -4.17 -5.81 -5.66
N ASP A 40 -3.37 -4.82 -6.05
CA ASP A 40 -2.03 -5.05 -6.61
C ASP A 40 -1.10 -5.77 -5.62
N TRP A 41 -1.38 -5.63 -4.31
CA TRP A 41 -0.63 -6.29 -3.24
C TRP A 41 -0.91 -7.80 -3.13
N HIS A 42 -1.94 -8.32 -3.79
CA HIS A 42 -2.17 -9.77 -3.86
C HIS A 42 -1.11 -10.50 -4.71
N GLY A 43 -0.25 -9.77 -5.42
CA GLY A 43 0.93 -10.35 -6.08
C GLY A 43 2.15 -10.49 -5.15
N ASN A 44 2.10 -9.99 -3.92
CA ASN A 44 3.22 -10.01 -2.99
C ASN A 44 3.18 -11.26 -2.10
N ALA A 45 4.26 -12.05 -2.13
CA ALA A 45 4.37 -13.30 -1.38
C ALA A 45 4.28 -13.13 0.15
N VAL A 46 4.74 -12.00 0.70
CA VAL A 46 4.65 -11.70 2.14
C VAL A 46 3.20 -11.48 2.56
N VAL A 47 2.41 -10.80 1.72
CA VAL A 47 0.99 -10.56 1.97
C VAL A 47 0.18 -11.86 1.86
N VAL A 48 0.36 -12.61 0.77
CA VAL A 48 -0.50 -13.78 0.49
C VAL A 48 -0.14 -15.03 1.28
N ASN A 49 1.11 -15.19 1.70
CA ASN A 49 1.56 -16.38 2.46
C ASN A 49 1.58 -16.16 3.97
N SER A 50 1.16 -14.98 4.45
CA SER A 50 1.08 -14.71 5.89
C SER A 50 -0.15 -15.38 6.51
N SER A 51 -0.01 -15.87 7.74
CA SER A 51 -1.16 -16.27 8.56
C SER A 51 -1.93 -15.07 9.13
N GLN A 52 -1.33 -13.89 9.09
CA GLN A 52 -1.94 -12.61 9.49
C GLN A 52 -2.45 -11.88 8.26
N LEU A 53 -3.47 -11.03 8.44
CA LEU A 53 -3.97 -10.17 7.37
C LEU A 53 -3.04 -8.96 7.24
N LEU A 54 -2.04 -9.05 6.38
CA LEU A 54 -1.06 -7.99 6.19
C LEU A 54 -1.46 -7.04 5.06
N PHE A 55 -1.18 -5.76 5.26
CA PHE A 55 -1.25 -4.72 4.24
C PHE A 55 -0.07 -3.75 4.40
N PRO A 56 0.31 -2.98 3.37
CA PRO A 56 1.41 -2.02 3.48
C PRO A 56 1.02 -0.87 4.41
N CYS A 57 1.82 -0.62 5.44
CA CYS A 57 1.51 0.44 6.40
C CYS A 57 1.46 1.83 5.75
N SER A 58 2.28 2.04 4.71
CA SER A 58 2.36 3.31 3.98
C SER A 58 1.09 3.71 3.25
N CYS A 59 0.11 2.81 3.10
CA CYS A 59 -1.19 3.15 2.52
C CYS A 59 -2.33 3.23 3.56
N GLN A 60 -2.03 3.13 4.87
CA GLN A 60 -3.03 3.19 5.93
C GLN A 60 -3.75 4.54 5.96
N ASN A 61 -5.07 4.51 5.99
CA ASN A 61 -5.88 5.70 6.17
C ASN A 61 -5.91 6.07 7.65
N VAL A 62 -5.11 7.07 8.02
CA VAL A 62 -4.93 7.50 9.42
C VAL A 62 -6.22 8.05 10.05
N SER A 63 -7.21 8.45 9.25
CA SER A 63 -8.51 8.90 9.76
C SER A 63 -9.42 7.74 10.19
N LEU A 64 -9.12 6.50 9.77
CA LEU A 64 -9.92 5.31 10.09
C LEU A 64 -9.39 4.54 11.31
N VAL A 65 -8.28 4.96 11.91
CA VAL A 65 -7.55 4.19 12.91
C VAL A 65 -7.37 5.05 14.16
N GLU A 66 -7.97 4.63 15.27
CA GLU A 66 -7.77 5.25 16.58
C GLU A 66 -6.45 4.75 17.19
N GLY A 67 -5.37 5.53 17.05
CA GLY A 67 -4.08 5.24 17.72
C GLY A 67 -2.83 5.69 16.96
N ASN A 68 -1.73 5.89 17.68
CA ASN A 68 -0.43 6.38 17.19
C ASN A 68 0.44 5.31 16.48
N SER A 69 -0.12 4.17 16.07
CA SER A 69 0.65 3.01 15.62
C SER A 69 0.59 2.75 14.11
N SER A 70 0.59 3.81 13.30
CA SER A 70 0.84 3.69 11.87
C SER A 70 2.35 3.73 11.63
N SER A 71 2.96 2.58 11.33
CA SER A 71 4.32 2.58 10.79
C SER A 71 4.31 3.26 9.42
N ASP A 72 5.34 4.04 9.09
CA ASP A 72 5.44 4.68 7.77
C ASP A 72 5.97 3.73 6.68
N SER A 73 6.36 2.52 7.05
CA SER A 73 7.00 1.53 6.19
C SER A 73 6.64 0.11 6.61
N GLY A 74 6.92 -0.86 5.74
CA GLY A 74 6.69 -2.28 6.01
C GLY A 74 5.21 -2.67 5.97
N PHE A 75 4.88 -3.72 6.71
CA PHE A 75 3.54 -4.31 6.73
C PHE A 75 2.87 -4.13 8.10
N CYS A 76 1.57 -3.83 8.05
CA CYS A 76 0.69 -3.65 9.17
C CYS A 76 -0.36 -4.76 9.17
N GLU A 77 -0.85 -5.12 10.35
CA GLU A 77 -1.89 -6.14 10.50
C GLU A 77 -3.27 -5.48 10.46
N ALA A 78 -4.15 -6.03 9.62
CA ALA A 78 -5.56 -5.67 9.54
C ALA A 78 -6.40 -6.60 10.41
N LEU A 79 -7.50 -6.06 10.95
CA LEU A 79 -8.48 -6.83 11.73
C LEU A 79 -9.47 -7.59 10.84
N SER A 80 -9.55 -7.24 9.55
CA SER A 80 -10.47 -7.86 8.58
C SER A 80 -9.94 -7.74 7.14
N LEU A 81 -10.63 -8.39 6.19
CA LEU A 81 -10.32 -8.32 4.75
C LEU A 81 -10.58 -6.93 4.15
N ASP A 82 -11.36 -6.10 4.84
CA ASP A 82 -11.52 -4.69 4.49
C ASP A 82 -10.38 -3.91 5.13
N TRP A 83 -9.29 -3.77 4.37
CA TRP A 83 -8.10 -3.05 4.79
C TRP A 83 -8.43 -1.57 5.07
N PRO A 84 -7.92 -0.99 6.18
CA PRO A 84 -8.13 0.41 6.53
C PRO A 84 -7.17 1.32 5.74
N VAL A 85 -7.26 1.30 4.41
CA VAL A 85 -6.31 1.95 3.50
C VAL A 85 -6.99 3.03 2.66
N TYR A 86 -6.19 3.93 2.09
CA TYR A 86 -6.71 4.87 1.10
C TYR A 86 -7.07 4.15 -0.20
N ASP A 87 -8.31 4.32 -0.64
CA ASP A 87 -8.85 3.68 -1.85
C ASP A 87 -9.03 4.67 -3.00
N ARG A 88 -8.15 5.69 -3.10
CA ARG A 88 -8.18 6.65 -4.22
C ARG A 88 -7.78 5.93 -5.52
N VAL A 89 -8.75 5.33 -6.19
CA VAL A 89 -8.67 5.08 -7.62
C VAL A 89 -8.52 6.46 -8.26
N ARG A 90 -7.41 6.73 -8.94
CA ARG A 90 -7.35 7.90 -9.83
C ARG A 90 -8.34 7.67 -10.96
N THR A 91 -9.61 8.00 -10.72
CA THR A 91 -10.40 8.59 -11.81
C THR A 91 -9.61 9.83 -12.18
N LEU A 92 -9.12 9.91 -13.41
CA LEU A 92 -8.66 11.16 -13.97
C LEU A 92 -9.83 12.16 -13.86
N ASP A 93 -9.89 12.90 -12.77
CA ASP A 93 -10.29 14.30 -12.84
C ASP A 93 -9.08 15.09 -13.35
N ILE A 94 -8.65 14.74 -14.58
CA ILE A 94 -8.22 15.77 -15.51
C ILE A 94 -9.52 16.50 -15.84
N LEU A 95 -9.87 17.47 -14.98
CA LEU A 95 -10.58 18.62 -15.47
C LEU A 95 -9.69 19.17 -16.58
N VAL A 96 -10.19 19.01 -17.78
CA VAL A 96 -9.81 19.81 -18.93
C VAL A 96 -10.08 21.25 -18.53
N ASP A 97 -9.02 21.96 -18.14
CA ASP A 97 -8.89 23.40 -18.33
C ASP A 97 -7.74 23.64 -19.32
#